data_AF-A0A974ZNY9-F1
#
_entry.id   AF-A0A974ZNY9-F1
#
_cell.length_a   1.000
_cell.length_b   1.000
_cell.length_c   1.000
_cell.angle_alpha   90.00
_cell.angle_beta   90.00
_cell.angle_gamma   90.00
#
_symmetry.space_group_name_H-M   'P 1'
#
loop_
_entity.id
_entity.type
_entity.pdbx_description
1 polymer ?
#
loop_
_entity_poly.entity_id
_entity_poly.type
_entity_poly.pdbx_seq_one_letter_code
_entity_poly.pdbx_strand_id
1 'polypeptide(L)'
;MSNKMYCLAPVLAGVCAVFAAPIAQASSSYGTLSNFDVYNDSTSTSYHGFEIEFEHFSPSQFYSYGGVPYTFNNLHFGAGKVSSDGVNTIVRYFKGTPGDVSTQWSVQPWNGVIFATGGHACVSISGCEHFGTVLTAAPSATHYYWLDANGNRDTANPVNLLAPIVTIAPPPPPAPAQPPQPAVVQAVVAAPPPPPAAPVQYEFGDAVWVKVFKTEVNHENKSRLEDLMADKPEKIADAGDGVPEVEWKLIQHYNDINGDHDAAKAAKGVADSGEQEVGAGNEQVLRTYQFFKFTGKYNDEDGSHEAWCSDIGTCEDDVASGNADAARNIELYVGKMIGQQMVAADLNLGANAVVPVPPAVWLFGSALVGLGVVGKRRPAATTESS
;
A
#
# COMPACT_ATOMS: atom_id res chain seq x y z
N MET A 1 -79.32 -18.31 -31.69
CA MET A 1 -78.85 -19.72 -31.76
C MET A 1 -77.54 -19.75 -32.52
N SER A 2 -76.51 -20.42 -31.97
CA SER A 2 -75.22 -20.78 -32.63
C SER A 2 -74.32 -19.64 -33.11
N ASN A 3 -72.99 -19.68 -33.03
CA ASN A 3 -72.06 -20.63 -32.42
C ASN A 3 -70.74 -19.86 -32.17
N LYS A 4 -70.06 -20.14 -31.06
CA LYS A 4 -68.79 -19.51 -30.66
C LYS A 4 -67.63 -20.06 -31.50
N MET A 5 -66.76 -19.18 -31.98
CA MET A 5 -65.45 -19.53 -32.53
C MET A 5 -64.38 -19.28 -31.46
N TYR A 6 -63.68 -20.34 -31.07
CA TYR A 6 -62.55 -20.29 -30.15
C TYR A 6 -61.28 -19.88 -30.91
N CYS A 7 -60.56 -18.87 -30.42
CA CYS A 7 -59.14 -18.66 -30.76
C CYS A 7 -58.31 -19.01 -29.52
N LEU A 8 -57.45 -20.03 -29.67
CA LEU A 8 -56.44 -20.43 -28.70
C LEU A 8 -55.33 -19.36 -28.62
N ALA A 9 -55.00 -18.95 -27.41
CA ALA A 9 -53.77 -18.22 -27.09
C ALA A 9 -52.70 -19.22 -26.60
N PRO A 10 -51.47 -19.20 -27.13
CA PRO A 10 -50.34 -19.82 -26.46
C PRO A 10 -49.71 -18.83 -25.47
N VAL A 11 -49.59 -19.27 -24.22
CA VAL A 11 -48.87 -18.63 -23.12
C VAL A 11 -47.37 -18.67 -23.44
N LEU A 12 -46.74 -17.51 -23.57
CA LEU A 12 -45.30 -17.37 -23.73
C LEU A 12 -44.63 -17.51 -22.34
N ALA A 13 -44.01 -18.66 -22.07
CA ALA A 13 -43.17 -18.83 -20.89
C ALA A 13 -41.77 -18.23 -21.18
N GLY A 14 -41.55 -16.99 -20.74
CA GLY A 14 -40.25 -16.35 -20.77
C GLY A 14 -39.33 -16.94 -19.70
N VAL A 15 -38.29 -17.67 -20.11
CA VAL A 15 -37.17 -18.03 -19.26
C VAL A 15 -36.24 -16.81 -19.21
N CYS A 16 -36.29 -16.04 -18.11
CA CYS A 16 -35.26 -15.06 -17.79
C CYS A 16 -33.96 -15.80 -17.44
N ALA A 17 -33.07 -15.95 -18.42
CA ALA A 17 -31.68 -16.29 -18.14
C ALA A 17 -31.02 -15.07 -17.49
N VAL A 18 -30.95 -15.07 -16.16
CA VAL A 18 -30.10 -14.13 -15.41
C VAL A 18 -28.65 -14.53 -15.70
N PHE A 19 -28.03 -13.85 -16.67
CA PHE A 19 -26.58 -13.85 -16.79
C PHE A 19 -26.03 -13.11 -15.58
N ALA A 20 -25.71 -13.85 -14.52
CA ALA A 20 -24.80 -13.35 -13.50
C ALA A 20 -23.41 -13.27 -14.16
N ALA A 21 -23.06 -12.09 -14.68
CA ALA A 21 -21.67 -11.81 -14.99
C ALA A 21 -20.88 -11.95 -13.68
N PRO A 22 -19.80 -12.74 -13.64
CA PRO A 22 -18.90 -12.72 -12.51
C PRO A 22 -18.32 -11.32 -12.43
N ILE A 23 -18.70 -10.57 -11.40
CA ILE A 23 -18.01 -9.34 -11.03
C ILE A 23 -16.63 -9.80 -10.57
N ALA A 24 -15.62 -9.64 -11.40
CA ALA A 24 -14.24 -9.77 -10.98
C ALA A 24 -14.02 -8.74 -9.86
N GLN A 25 -13.97 -9.20 -8.61
CA GLN A 25 -13.57 -8.35 -7.50
C GLN A 25 -12.06 -8.29 -7.54
N ALA A 26 -11.51 -7.19 -8.05
CA ALA A 26 -10.12 -6.84 -7.80
C ALA A 26 -9.95 -6.75 -6.28
N SER A 27 -9.32 -7.76 -5.68
CA SER A 27 -8.91 -7.69 -4.29
C SER A 27 -7.60 -6.94 -4.24
N SER A 28 -7.67 -5.61 -4.29
CA SER A 28 -6.54 -4.77 -3.97
C SER A 28 -6.14 -5.06 -2.52
N SER A 29 -5.00 -5.73 -2.30
CA SER A 29 -4.22 -5.38 -1.13
C SER A 29 -3.98 -3.87 -1.24
N TYR A 30 -4.27 -3.13 -0.20
CA TYR A 30 -3.79 -1.77 -0.09
C TYR A 30 -2.53 -1.82 0.74
N GLY A 31 -1.51 -1.09 0.30
CA GLY A 31 -0.23 -0.96 0.99
C GLY A 31 -0.47 -0.86 2.48
N THR A 32 -0.10 -1.92 3.17
CA THR A 32 0.04 -1.91 4.61
C THR A 32 0.91 -0.71 4.93
N LEU A 33 0.54 0.09 5.92
CA LEU A 33 1.51 0.95 6.59
C LEU A 33 2.49 0.09 7.41
N SER A 34 3.02 -0.96 6.80
CA SER A 34 4.01 -1.84 7.37
C SER A 34 5.18 -0.97 7.75
N ASN A 35 5.59 -1.06 9.02
CA ASN A 35 6.97 -0.99 9.45
C ASN A 35 7.84 -0.05 8.61
N PHE A 36 8.12 1.14 9.13
CA PHE A 36 9.03 2.09 8.51
C PHE A 36 10.00 2.63 9.52
N ASP A 37 11.20 2.92 9.03
CA ASP A 37 12.24 3.60 9.80
C ASP A 37 12.34 5.04 9.30
N VAL A 38 12.48 5.97 10.25
CA VAL A 38 12.76 7.38 9.95
C VAL A 38 13.97 7.83 10.74
N TYR A 39 14.93 8.41 10.03
CA TYR A 39 16.09 9.03 10.66
C TYR A 39 15.77 10.47 11.03
N ASN A 40 16.23 10.91 12.21
CA ASN A 40 16.29 12.35 12.50
C ASN A 40 17.46 12.93 11.71
N ASP A 41 17.16 13.43 10.53
CA ASP A 41 18.10 14.00 9.57
C ASP A 41 18.35 15.51 9.79
N SER A 42 17.82 16.07 10.88
CA SER A 42 18.12 17.44 11.28
C SER A 42 19.58 17.58 11.72
N THR A 43 20.12 18.80 11.70
CA THR A 43 21.51 19.04 12.10
C THR A 43 21.68 19.27 13.60
N SER A 44 20.61 19.64 14.30
CA SER A 44 20.69 20.14 15.67
C SER A 44 19.43 19.93 16.51
N THR A 45 18.35 19.43 15.93
CA THR A 45 17.05 19.39 16.59
C THR A 45 16.78 18.00 17.12
N SER A 46 16.57 17.87 18.42
CA SER A 46 16.00 16.65 18.98
C SER A 46 14.48 16.70 18.84
N TYR A 47 13.88 15.60 18.40
CA TYR A 47 12.42 15.50 18.26
C TYR A 47 11.83 14.61 19.34
N HIS A 48 10.63 14.96 19.82
CA HIS A 48 10.01 14.37 21.01
C HIS A 48 8.70 13.63 20.71
N GLY A 49 8.42 13.46 19.42
CA GLY A 49 7.35 12.62 18.93
C GLY A 49 7.32 12.61 17.43
N PHE A 50 6.34 11.90 16.91
CA PHE A 50 6.11 11.74 15.49
C PHE A 50 4.61 11.68 15.22
N GLU A 51 4.20 12.21 14.09
CA GLU A 51 2.81 12.19 13.66
C GLU A 51 2.71 11.74 12.22
N ILE A 52 1.72 10.87 11.98
CA ILE A 52 1.32 10.45 10.65
C ILE A 52 -0.10 10.95 10.42
N GLU A 53 -0.31 11.61 9.29
CA GLU A 53 -1.61 12.06 8.84
C GLU A 53 -2.01 11.32 7.57
N PHE A 54 -3.21 10.75 7.59
CA PHE A 54 -3.84 10.05 6.47
C PHE A 54 -5.00 10.87 5.94
N GLU A 55 -4.89 11.34 4.71
CA GLU A 55 -5.94 12.14 4.09
C GLU A 55 -7.10 11.27 3.58
N HIS A 56 -8.33 11.74 3.83
CA HIS A 56 -9.57 11.07 3.43
C HIS A 56 -9.64 9.61 3.91
N PHE A 57 -9.23 9.38 5.15
CA PHE A 57 -9.09 8.06 5.75
C PHE A 57 -9.81 7.99 7.09
N SER A 58 -10.54 6.90 7.33
CA SER A 58 -11.27 6.64 8.57
C SER A 58 -10.46 5.77 9.53
N PRO A 59 -10.51 5.99 10.85
CA PRO A 59 -9.89 5.09 11.83
C PRO A 59 -10.40 3.64 11.75
N SER A 60 -11.61 3.43 11.21
CA SER A 60 -12.17 2.09 11.01
C SER A 60 -11.44 1.28 9.93
N GLN A 61 -10.60 1.94 9.12
CA GLN A 61 -9.79 1.32 8.08
C GLN A 61 -8.39 0.92 8.60
N PHE A 62 -8.17 0.99 9.91
CA PHE A 62 -7.05 0.32 10.57
C PHE A 62 -7.42 -1.12 10.95
N TYR A 63 -6.49 -2.04 10.76
CA TYR A 63 -6.58 -3.33 11.42
C TYR A 63 -6.56 -3.11 12.94
N SER A 64 -7.52 -3.74 13.61
CA SER A 64 -7.76 -3.52 15.03
C SER A 64 -7.83 -4.84 15.78
N TYR A 65 -7.21 -4.90 16.96
CA TYR A 65 -7.35 -6.02 17.88
C TYR A 65 -8.25 -5.60 19.04
N GLY A 66 -9.39 -6.29 19.22
CA GLY A 66 -10.34 -5.95 20.28
C GLY A 66 -10.94 -4.54 20.16
N GLY A 67 -11.01 -3.98 18.95
CA GLY A 67 -11.51 -2.63 18.69
C GLY A 67 -10.50 -1.50 18.87
N VAL A 68 -9.23 -1.84 19.14
CA VAL A 68 -8.13 -0.86 19.22
C VAL A 68 -7.28 -0.96 17.96
N PRO A 69 -7.10 0.12 17.19
CA PRO A 69 -6.19 0.15 16.04
C PRO A 69 -4.78 -0.27 16.42
N TYR A 70 -4.17 -1.12 15.61
CA TYR A 70 -2.80 -1.55 15.82
C TYR A 70 -1.80 -0.44 15.45
N THR A 71 -0.92 -0.11 16.38
CA THR A 71 0.25 0.75 16.17
C THR A 71 1.48 0.09 16.81
N PHE A 72 2.64 0.19 16.17
CA PHE A 72 3.90 -0.32 16.71
C PHE A 72 4.21 0.37 18.04
N ASN A 73 4.70 -0.38 19.03
CA ASN A 73 5.08 0.19 20.31
C ASN A 73 6.51 0.71 20.27
N ASN A 74 6.63 2.03 20.11
CA ASN A 74 7.88 2.72 19.95
C ASN A 74 8.75 2.74 21.22
N LEU A 75 10.08 2.73 21.07
CA LEU A 75 11.01 2.77 22.21
C LEU A 75 10.90 4.10 22.98
N HIS A 76 10.98 5.23 22.28
CA HIS A 76 10.95 6.56 22.87
C HIS A 76 9.51 7.03 23.13
N PHE A 77 8.58 6.77 22.21
CA PHE A 77 7.25 7.38 22.27
C PHE A 77 6.13 6.43 22.73
N GLY A 78 6.41 5.13 22.86
CA GLY A 78 5.38 4.12 23.11
C GLY A 78 4.43 3.93 21.92
N ALA A 79 3.24 3.37 22.17
CA ALA A 79 2.25 3.13 21.13
C ALA A 79 1.61 4.43 20.60
N GLY A 80 1.41 4.49 19.29
CA GLY A 80 0.74 5.59 18.62
C GLY A 80 -0.75 5.67 18.99
N LYS A 81 -1.25 6.89 19.19
CA LYS A 81 -2.67 7.17 19.44
C LYS A 81 -3.37 7.55 18.14
N VAL A 82 -4.43 6.84 17.81
CA VAL A 82 -5.23 7.09 16.61
C VAL A 82 -6.41 8.02 16.94
N SER A 83 -6.61 9.06 16.15
CA SER A 83 -7.72 10.01 16.29
C SER A 83 -8.18 10.54 14.93
N SER A 84 -9.46 10.92 14.83
CA SER A 84 -9.98 11.62 13.64
C SER A 84 -9.70 13.12 13.71
N ASP A 85 -9.36 13.71 12.56
CA ASP A 85 -9.31 15.15 12.35
C ASP A 85 -10.07 15.50 11.06
N GLY A 86 -11.35 15.88 11.20
CA GLY A 86 -12.25 16.06 10.07
C GLY A 86 -12.41 14.78 9.25
N VAL A 87 -12.00 14.82 7.97
CA VAL A 87 -11.99 13.66 7.05
C VAL A 87 -10.67 12.88 7.08
N ASN A 88 -9.70 13.35 7.86
CA ASN A 88 -8.37 12.75 7.97
C ASN A 88 -8.27 11.91 9.25
N THR A 89 -7.31 11.00 9.27
CA THR A 89 -6.92 10.26 10.48
C THR A 89 -5.49 10.60 10.87
N ILE A 90 -5.29 10.84 12.16
CA ILE A 90 -3.99 11.14 12.77
C ILE A 90 -3.55 9.95 13.62
N VAL A 91 -2.28 9.56 13.47
CA VAL A 91 -1.58 8.66 14.38
C VAL A 91 -0.45 9.44 15.04
N ARG A 92 -0.62 9.73 16.33
CA ARG A 92 0.35 10.52 17.11
C ARG A 92 1.14 9.63 18.07
N TYR A 93 2.45 9.59 17.87
CA TYR A 93 3.45 9.03 18.77
C TYR A 93 4.04 10.16 19.59
N PHE A 94 3.64 10.30 20.86
CA PHE A 94 4.15 11.34 21.72
C PHE A 94 4.10 10.88 23.17
N LYS A 95 5.24 10.96 23.86
CA LYS A 95 5.39 10.53 25.25
C LYS A 95 6.12 11.58 26.05
N GLY A 96 5.66 11.76 27.28
CA GLY A 96 6.15 12.81 28.18
C GLY A 96 5.07 13.83 28.46
N THR A 97 5.40 14.78 29.33
CA THR A 97 4.57 15.96 29.56
C THR A 97 4.98 17.01 28.53
N PRO A 98 4.05 17.76 27.90
CA PRO A 98 4.44 18.88 27.05
C PRO A 98 5.47 19.79 27.73
N GLY A 99 6.57 20.07 27.04
CA GLY A 99 7.73 20.80 27.55
C GLY A 99 8.82 19.93 28.17
N ASP A 100 8.64 18.61 28.26
CA ASP A 100 9.67 17.68 28.71
C ASP A 100 10.75 17.48 27.62
N VAL A 101 11.94 18.02 27.89
CA VAL A 101 13.11 17.94 26.99
C VAL A 101 14.05 16.79 27.36
N SER A 102 13.58 15.80 28.12
CA SER A 102 14.37 14.62 28.49
C SER A 102 14.86 13.87 27.25
N THR A 103 16.14 13.51 27.25
CA THR A 103 16.74 12.71 26.18
C THR A 103 16.14 11.30 26.10
N GLN A 104 15.50 10.83 27.17
CA GLN A 104 14.84 9.52 27.23
C GLN A 104 13.65 9.40 26.27
N TRP A 105 13.00 10.51 25.97
CA TRP A 105 11.79 10.56 25.14
C TRP A 105 12.03 11.37 23.87
N SER A 106 13.25 11.30 23.33
CA SER A 106 13.63 12.09 22.18
C SER A 106 14.52 11.31 21.22
N VAL A 107 14.35 11.58 19.93
CA VAL A 107 15.23 11.09 18.87
C VAL A 107 16.25 12.18 18.57
N GLN A 108 17.52 11.88 18.76
CA GLN A 108 18.63 12.82 18.55
C GLN A 108 19.03 12.90 17.07
N PRO A 109 19.61 14.01 16.60
CA PRO A 109 20.17 14.11 15.25
C PRO A 109 21.08 12.93 14.89
N TRP A 110 20.81 12.29 13.76
CA TRP A 110 21.65 11.23 13.22
C TRP A 110 22.75 11.82 12.33
N ASN A 111 24.00 11.58 12.71
CA ASN A 111 25.18 12.06 11.99
C ASN A 111 25.96 10.94 11.28
N GLY A 112 25.54 9.68 11.41
CA GLY A 112 26.22 8.53 10.83
C GLY A 112 25.93 8.32 9.34
N VAL A 113 26.70 7.41 8.74
CA VAL A 113 26.43 6.85 7.41
C VAL A 113 25.61 5.58 7.61
N ILE A 114 24.49 5.46 6.90
CA ILE A 114 23.60 4.31 6.99
C ILE A 114 24.04 3.30 5.94
N PHE A 115 24.51 2.13 6.40
CA PHE A 115 24.81 0.99 5.53
C PHE A 115 23.58 0.11 5.37
N ALA A 116 23.65 -0.91 4.50
CA ALA A 116 22.59 -1.88 4.30
C ALA A 116 21.95 -2.28 5.64
N THR A 117 20.69 -1.87 5.81
CA THR A 117 19.97 -1.97 7.09
C THR A 117 19.63 -3.42 7.40
N GLY A 118 19.51 -4.26 6.36
CA GLY A 118 19.24 -5.68 6.50
C GLY A 118 17.93 -5.92 7.23
N GLY A 119 16.96 -5.02 7.09
CA GLY A 119 15.71 -4.99 7.83
C GLY A 119 15.44 -3.65 8.50
N HIS A 120 14.34 -3.54 9.24
CA HIS A 120 14.10 -2.41 10.12
C HIS A 120 15.11 -2.40 11.27
N ALA A 121 16.11 -1.54 11.15
CA ALA A 121 17.27 -1.49 12.03
C ALA A 121 17.11 -0.43 13.14
N CYS A 122 16.16 0.49 12.98
CA CYS A 122 16.02 1.65 13.87
C CYS A 122 15.52 1.34 15.28
N VAL A 123 15.13 0.10 15.56
CA VAL A 123 14.95 -0.40 16.93
C VAL A 123 16.26 -0.45 17.72
N SER A 124 17.42 -0.40 17.05
CA SER A 124 18.76 -0.54 17.66
C SER A 124 19.71 0.63 17.36
N ILE A 125 19.28 1.59 16.53
CA ILE A 125 20.11 2.70 16.06
C ILE A 125 19.65 3.99 16.74
N SER A 126 20.56 4.63 17.50
CA SER A 126 20.29 5.94 18.08
C SER A 126 20.08 6.98 16.99
N GLY A 127 19.11 7.89 17.15
CA GLY A 127 18.82 8.92 16.14
C GLY A 127 17.98 8.45 14.96
N CYS A 128 17.50 7.22 15.02
CA CYS A 128 16.47 6.69 14.13
C CYS A 128 15.33 6.12 14.96
N GLU A 129 14.16 6.01 14.34
CA GLU A 129 12.98 5.49 15.01
C GLU A 129 12.17 4.55 14.11
N HIS A 130 11.60 3.52 14.73
CA HIS A 130 10.75 2.55 14.04
C HIS A 130 9.27 2.79 14.34
N PHE A 131 8.47 2.87 13.28
CA PHE A 131 7.02 3.05 13.33
C PHE A 131 6.33 1.97 12.50
N GLY A 132 5.05 1.76 12.76
CA GLY A 132 4.28 0.80 11.98
C GLY A 132 2.82 0.86 12.36
N THR A 133 1.95 0.69 11.37
CA THR A 133 0.51 0.51 11.58
C THR A 133 0.01 -0.51 10.55
N VAL A 134 -1.27 -0.88 10.57
CA VAL A 134 -1.80 -1.81 9.56
C VAL A 134 -3.09 -1.25 9.03
N LEU A 135 -3.14 -1.03 7.72
CA LEU A 135 -4.30 -0.51 7.03
C LEU A 135 -5.06 -1.60 6.28
N THR A 136 -6.36 -1.38 6.11
CA THR A 136 -7.24 -2.21 5.29
C THR A 136 -7.73 -1.50 4.02
N ALA A 137 -7.33 -0.23 3.82
CA ALA A 137 -7.57 0.58 2.64
C ALA A 137 -6.40 1.55 2.40
N ALA A 138 -6.28 2.12 1.19
CA ALA A 138 -5.28 3.16 0.93
C ALA A 138 -5.83 4.55 1.26
N PRO A 139 -5.05 5.40 1.95
CA PRO A 139 -5.36 6.81 2.08
C PRO A 139 -5.11 7.53 0.74
N SER A 140 -5.70 8.71 0.58
CA SER A 140 -5.48 9.54 -0.62
C SER A 140 -4.08 10.19 -0.65
N ALA A 141 -3.55 10.50 0.53
CA ALA A 141 -2.18 10.94 0.75
C ALA A 141 -1.75 10.59 2.19
N THR A 142 -0.45 10.49 2.42
CA THR A 142 0.15 10.28 3.75
C THR A 142 1.20 11.35 3.99
N HIS A 143 1.12 12.01 5.15
CA HIS A 143 2.09 13.02 5.57
C HIS A 143 2.73 12.63 6.90
N TYR A 144 4.00 13.02 7.05
CA TYR A 144 4.82 12.66 8.20
C TYR A 144 5.42 13.92 8.83
N TYR A 145 5.34 14.02 10.15
CA TYR A 145 5.85 15.16 10.89
C TYR A 145 6.60 14.71 12.14
N TRP A 146 7.79 15.24 12.34
CA TRP A 146 8.40 15.25 13.66
C TRP A 146 7.63 16.21 14.59
N LEU A 147 7.65 15.92 15.89
CA LEU A 147 7.04 16.76 16.92
C LEU A 147 8.11 17.39 17.83
N ASP A 148 7.89 18.65 18.21
CA ASP A 148 8.68 19.34 19.24
C ASP A 148 8.36 18.80 20.65
N ALA A 149 9.07 19.28 21.67
CA ALA A 149 8.87 18.88 23.07
C ALA A 149 7.46 19.21 23.62
N ASN A 150 6.70 20.09 22.95
CA ASN A 150 5.33 20.44 23.32
C ASN A 150 4.29 19.61 22.55
N GLY A 151 4.72 18.77 21.60
CA GLY A 151 3.86 17.98 20.74
C GLY A 151 3.32 18.74 19.53
N ASN A 152 3.93 19.86 19.16
CA ASN A 152 3.60 20.59 17.94
C ASN A 152 4.38 20.01 16.75
N ARG A 153 3.75 19.98 15.57
CA ARG A 153 4.41 19.59 14.32
C ARG A 153 5.54 20.55 13.97
N ASP A 154 6.69 19.99 13.56
CA ASP A 154 7.68 20.74 12.78
C ASP A 154 7.21 20.82 11.33
N THR A 155 6.45 21.86 11.01
CA THR A 155 5.96 22.10 9.64
C THR A 155 6.98 22.80 8.76
N ALA A 156 8.07 23.31 9.33
CA ALA A 156 9.15 23.93 8.57
C ALA A 156 10.05 22.89 7.92
N ASN A 157 10.16 21.70 8.53
CA ASN A 157 10.94 20.57 8.03
C ASN A 157 10.07 19.29 7.99
N PRO A 158 9.10 19.21 7.06
CA PRO A 158 8.28 18.01 6.93
C PRO A 158 9.14 16.80 6.55
N VAL A 159 8.73 15.62 7.01
CA VAL A 159 9.47 14.39 6.72
C VAL A 159 9.09 13.90 5.34
N ASN A 160 10.03 13.98 4.40
CA ASN A 160 9.82 13.59 3.00
C ASN A 160 10.02 12.07 2.81
N LEU A 161 9.18 11.29 3.48
CA LEU A 161 9.11 9.84 3.35
C LEU A 161 7.93 9.48 2.45
N LEU A 162 8.13 8.55 1.50
CA LEU A 162 7.09 8.19 0.55
C LEU A 162 6.32 6.96 1.02
N ALA A 163 5.01 6.93 0.78
CA ALA A 163 4.14 5.81 1.14
C ALA A 163 3.87 4.93 -0.11
N PRO A 164 4.51 3.75 -0.24
CA PRO A 164 4.28 2.84 -1.34
C PRO A 164 2.88 2.20 -1.24
N ILE A 165 2.21 2.09 -2.38
CA ILE A 165 0.93 1.39 -2.55
C ILE A 165 1.19 0.16 -3.41
N VAL A 166 0.89 -1.04 -2.90
CA VAL A 166 1.01 -2.29 -3.65
C VAL A 166 -0.36 -2.87 -3.91
N THR A 167 -0.76 -2.90 -5.18
CA THR A 167 -2.01 -3.51 -5.64
C THR A 167 -1.74 -4.91 -6.17
N ILE A 168 -2.64 -5.84 -5.84
CA ILE A 168 -2.61 -7.22 -6.33
C ILE A 168 -3.90 -7.47 -7.09
N ALA A 169 -3.80 -7.94 -8.33
CA ALA A 169 -4.91 -8.49 -9.08
C ALA A 169 -4.84 -10.03 -8.98
N PRO A 170 -5.82 -10.69 -8.33
CA PRO A 170 -5.85 -12.15 -8.27
C PRO A 170 -6.03 -12.72 -9.69
N PRO A 171 -5.51 -13.92 -9.96
CA PRO A 171 -5.68 -14.54 -11.26
C PRO A 171 -7.17 -14.79 -11.54
N PRO A 172 -7.65 -14.56 -12.77
CA PRO A 172 -9.02 -14.92 -13.13
C PRO A 172 -9.22 -16.43 -12.94
N PRO A 173 -10.46 -16.88 -12.61
CA PRO A 173 -10.75 -18.31 -12.51
C PRO A 173 -10.32 -19.02 -13.81
N PRO A 174 -9.58 -20.13 -13.71
CA PRO A 174 -9.09 -20.81 -14.90
C PRO A 174 -10.27 -21.30 -15.76
N ALA A 175 -10.20 -21.05 -17.07
CA ALA A 175 -11.12 -21.67 -18.01
C ALA A 175 -10.98 -23.21 -17.94
N PRO A 176 -12.05 -23.99 -18.23
CA PRO A 176 -11.97 -25.44 -18.21
C PRO A 176 -10.79 -25.95 -19.06
N ALA A 177 -9.95 -26.79 -18.46
CA ALA A 177 -8.76 -27.36 -19.07
C ALA A 177 -7.63 -26.37 -19.45
N GLN A 178 -7.64 -25.14 -18.91
CA GLN A 178 -6.50 -24.24 -18.97
C GLN A 178 -5.70 -24.25 -17.66
N PRO A 179 -4.36 -24.07 -17.72
CA PRO A 179 -3.57 -23.89 -16.51
C PRO A 179 -4.00 -22.60 -15.79
N PRO A 180 -3.88 -22.55 -14.45
CA PRO A 180 -4.06 -21.31 -13.69
C PRO A 180 -3.15 -20.20 -14.24
N GLN A 181 -3.69 -18.99 -14.37
CA GLN A 181 -2.89 -17.81 -14.67
C GLN A 181 -2.15 -17.35 -13.41
N PRO A 182 -0.99 -16.69 -13.53
CA PRO A 182 -0.32 -16.08 -12.39
C PRO A 182 -1.09 -14.87 -11.87
N ALA A 183 -0.86 -14.52 -10.61
CA ALA A 183 -1.31 -13.25 -10.05
C ALA A 183 -0.49 -12.10 -10.68
N VAL A 184 -1.09 -10.91 -10.75
CA VAL A 184 -0.42 -9.70 -11.24
C VAL A 184 -0.28 -8.72 -10.09
N VAL A 185 0.90 -8.11 -9.96
CA VAL A 185 1.22 -7.14 -8.92
C VAL A 185 1.66 -5.83 -9.58
N GLN A 186 1.18 -4.71 -9.04
CA GLN A 186 1.66 -3.38 -9.40
C GLN A 186 1.93 -2.59 -8.12
N ALA A 187 3.15 -2.08 -8.01
CA ALA A 187 3.60 -1.24 -6.91
C ALA A 187 3.82 0.19 -7.40
N VAL A 188 3.19 1.14 -6.72
CA VAL A 188 3.25 2.57 -7.04
C VAL A 188 3.76 3.32 -5.81
N VAL A 189 4.80 4.12 -5.98
CA VAL A 189 5.31 5.05 -4.98
C VAL A 189 5.13 6.46 -5.50
N ALA A 190 4.39 7.29 -4.78
CA ALA A 190 4.18 8.68 -5.15
C ALA A 190 4.83 9.62 -4.13
N ALA A 191 5.41 10.71 -4.61
CA ALA A 191 5.78 11.82 -3.74
C ALA A 191 4.51 12.43 -3.12
N PRO A 192 4.44 12.54 -1.78
CA PRO A 192 3.29 13.16 -1.15
C PRO A 192 3.17 14.60 -1.66
N PRO A 193 1.93 15.12 -1.81
CA PRO A 193 1.76 16.53 -2.03
C PRO A 193 2.39 17.32 -0.88
N PRO A 194 2.81 18.57 -1.09
CA PRO A 194 3.26 19.42 0.01
C PRO A 194 2.16 19.51 1.07
N PRO A 195 2.52 19.57 2.36
CA PRO A 195 1.55 19.81 3.43
C PRO A 195 0.65 21.00 3.12
N PRO A 196 -0.67 20.95 3.39
CA PRO A 196 -1.60 22.02 3.05
C PRO A 196 -1.25 23.42 3.59
N ALA A 197 -0.44 23.48 4.66
CA ALA A 197 0.00 24.73 5.29
C ALA A 197 1.30 25.31 4.71
N ALA A 198 2.00 24.58 3.84
CA ALA A 198 3.24 25.05 3.23
C ALA A 198 2.91 25.94 2.02
N PRO A 199 3.42 27.19 1.95
CA PRO A 199 3.28 27.98 0.74
C PRO A 199 4.06 27.31 -0.39
N VAL A 200 3.36 26.89 -1.44
CA VAL A 200 3.98 26.33 -2.63
C VAL A 200 4.60 27.47 -3.45
N GLN A 201 5.92 27.47 -3.57
CA GLN A 201 6.66 28.52 -4.27
C GLN A 201 7.11 28.12 -5.67
N TYR A 202 7.25 26.81 -5.93
CA TYR A 202 7.85 26.27 -7.14
C TYR A 202 6.99 25.19 -7.78
N GLU A 203 7.20 24.95 -9.06
CA GLU A 203 6.50 23.88 -9.81
C GLU A 203 6.81 22.50 -9.25
N PHE A 204 8.03 22.27 -8.77
CA PHE A 204 8.47 21.03 -8.17
C PHE A 204 8.81 21.19 -6.67
N GLY A 205 8.52 20.14 -5.88
CA GLY A 205 8.97 20.02 -4.48
C GLY A 205 10.40 19.48 -4.35
N ASP A 206 10.84 19.14 -3.14
CA ASP A 206 12.16 18.50 -2.96
C ASP A 206 12.21 17.10 -3.61
N ALA A 207 13.31 16.80 -4.28
CA ALA A 207 13.55 15.50 -4.91
C ALA A 207 14.06 14.45 -3.91
N VAL A 208 13.55 13.22 -4.05
CA VAL A 208 13.89 12.07 -3.22
C VAL A 208 14.32 10.92 -4.10
N TRP A 209 15.48 10.35 -3.79
CA TRP A 209 15.92 9.09 -4.39
C TRP A 209 15.23 7.93 -3.69
N VAL A 210 14.65 7.04 -4.49
CA VAL A 210 14.08 5.77 -4.02
C VAL A 210 14.91 4.64 -4.59
N LYS A 211 15.38 3.76 -3.70
CA LYS A 211 15.96 2.47 -4.06
C LYS A 211 14.96 1.38 -3.70
N VAL A 212 14.57 0.58 -4.68
CA VAL A 212 13.59 -0.48 -4.54
C VAL A 212 14.28 -1.83 -4.64
N PHE A 213 14.08 -2.69 -3.65
CA PHE A 213 14.47 -4.10 -3.68
C PHE A 213 13.23 -4.96 -3.87
N LYS A 214 13.29 -5.91 -4.79
CA LYS A 214 12.17 -6.80 -5.14
C LYS A 214 12.54 -8.25 -4.91
N THR A 215 11.68 -8.99 -4.20
CA THR A 215 11.73 -10.46 -4.14
C THR A 215 10.33 -11.06 -4.01
N GLU A 216 10.23 -12.36 -4.21
CA GLU A 216 9.00 -13.15 -4.12
C GLU A 216 9.29 -14.40 -3.30
N VAL A 217 8.36 -14.80 -2.44
CA VAL A 217 8.55 -15.94 -1.54
C VAL A 217 7.41 -16.95 -1.66
N ASN A 218 7.78 -18.22 -1.52
CA ASN A 218 6.84 -19.34 -1.47
C ASN A 218 6.17 -19.45 -0.08
N HIS A 219 5.20 -20.37 0.03
CA HIS A 219 4.44 -20.61 1.25
C HIS A 219 5.33 -20.84 2.50
N GLU A 220 6.36 -21.68 2.37
CA GLU A 220 7.26 -22.07 3.46
C GLU A 220 8.08 -20.88 3.98
N ASN A 221 8.34 -19.90 3.11
CA ASN A 221 9.17 -18.75 3.42
C ASN A 221 8.38 -17.47 3.64
N LYS A 222 7.04 -17.52 3.72
CA LYS A 222 6.21 -16.33 4.03
C LYS A 222 6.72 -15.56 5.23
N SER A 223 6.67 -14.24 5.10
CA SER A 223 6.97 -13.28 6.15
C SER A 223 5.68 -12.79 6.79
N ARG A 224 5.69 -12.71 8.11
CA ARG A 224 4.66 -11.99 8.87
C ARG A 224 5.14 -10.58 9.16
N LEU A 225 4.24 -9.71 9.64
CA LEU A 225 4.59 -8.32 9.95
C LEU A 225 5.75 -8.22 10.93
N GLU A 226 5.75 -9.04 11.98
CA GLU A 226 6.84 -9.10 12.97
C GLU A 226 8.14 -9.69 12.43
N ASP A 227 8.10 -10.32 11.26
CA ASP A 227 9.29 -10.89 10.61
C ASP A 227 10.00 -9.85 9.71
N LEU A 228 9.38 -8.70 9.45
CA LEU A 228 9.98 -7.59 8.70
C LEU A 228 10.85 -6.71 9.62
N MET A 229 11.86 -7.30 10.25
CA MET A 229 12.74 -6.66 11.22
C MET A 229 14.20 -7.09 10.98
N ALA A 230 15.18 -6.29 11.42
CA ALA A 230 16.60 -6.59 11.17
C ALA A 230 17.13 -7.89 11.81
N ASP A 231 16.39 -8.51 12.72
CA ASP A 231 16.73 -9.80 13.32
C ASP A 231 16.32 -11.01 12.47
N LYS A 232 15.58 -10.80 11.36
CA LYS A 232 15.18 -11.84 10.39
C LYS A 232 15.51 -11.44 8.95
N PRO A 233 16.79 -11.27 8.60
CA PRO A 233 17.21 -10.84 7.26
C PRO A 233 16.74 -11.79 6.14
N GLU A 234 16.53 -13.07 6.43
CA GLU A 234 16.00 -14.03 5.45
C GLU A 234 14.52 -13.83 5.10
N LYS A 235 13.82 -12.92 5.80
CA LYS A 235 12.38 -12.64 5.66
C LYS A 235 12.08 -11.29 5.01
N ILE A 236 13.08 -10.64 4.43
CA ILE A 236 12.98 -9.31 3.82
C ILE A 236 13.67 -9.25 2.45
N ALA A 237 13.29 -8.26 1.64
CA ALA A 237 13.74 -8.20 0.24
C ALA A 237 15.21 -7.81 0.06
N ASP A 238 15.81 -7.10 1.02
CA ASP A 238 17.16 -6.53 0.92
C ASP A 238 18.24 -7.33 1.65
N ALA A 239 17.92 -8.51 2.22
CA ALA A 239 18.88 -9.30 3.01
C ALA A 239 18.92 -10.82 2.75
N GLY A 240 18.26 -11.31 1.69
CA GLY A 240 18.32 -12.73 1.28
C GLY A 240 19.55 -13.12 0.46
N ASP A 241 19.80 -14.44 0.36
CA ASP A 241 20.87 -15.05 -0.45
C ASP A 241 20.62 -15.00 -1.97
N GLY A 242 19.41 -14.63 -2.39
CA GLY A 242 19.09 -14.30 -3.78
C GLY A 242 19.40 -12.84 -4.05
N VAL A 243 19.96 -12.50 -5.21
CA VAL A 243 20.18 -11.11 -5.59
C VAL A 243 18.81 -10.46 -5.84
N PRO A 244 18.33 -9.54 -4.99
CA PRO A 244 17.10 -8.81 -5.29
C PRO A 244 17.28 -8.00 -6.56
N GLU A 245 16.22 -7.84 -7.34
CA GLU A 245 16.21 -6.84 -8.40
C GLU A 245 16.20 -5.46 -7.73
N VAL A 246 17.21 -4.63 -8.07
CA VAL A 246 17.38 -3.29 -7.52
C VAL A 246 17.05 -2.27 -8.58
N GLU A 247 16.14 -1.35 -8.26
CA GLU A 247 15.77 -0.23 -9.12
C GLU A 247 15.99 1.09 -8.38
N TRP A 248 16.54 2.09 -9.07
CA TRP A 248 16.68 3.45 -8.55
C TRP A 248 15.78 4.40 -9.34
N LYS A 249 15.05 5.25 -8.62
CA LYS A 249 14.19 6.27 -9.20
C LYS A 249 14.37 7.60 -8.47
N LEU A 250 14.46 8.70 -9.19
CA LEU A 250 14.39 10.04 -8.61
C LEU A 250 12.94 10.52 -8.71
N ILE A 251 12.33 10.81 -7.57
CA ILE A 251 10.93 11.22 -7.50
C ILE A 251 10.84 12.66 -7.02
N GLN A 252 10.01 13.46 -7.68
CA GLN A 252 9.79 14.86 -7.32
C GLN A 252 8.31 15.24 -7.53
N HIS A 253 7.64 15.71 -6.48
CA HIS A 253 6.23 16.09 -6.58
C HIS A 253 6.08 17.31 -7.50
N TYR A 254 5.09 17.27 -8.40
CA TYR A 254 4.72 18.39 -9.26
C TYR A 254 3.48 19.10 -8.70
N ASN A 255 3.66 20.34 -8.25
CA ASN A 255 2.63 21.10 -7.54
C ASN A 255 1.60 21.78 -8.45
N ASP A 256 1.80 21.76 -9.76
CA ASP A 256 0.91 22.36 -10.77
C ASP A 256 0.48 23.81 -10.43
N ILE A 257 1.43 24.64 -10.02
CA ILE A 257 1.16 26.03 -9.56
C ILE A 257 0.57 26.93 -10.65
N ASN A 258 0.80 26.59 -11.93
CA ASN A 258 0.36 27.37 -13.08
C ASN A 258 -0.96 26.84 -13.68
N GLY A 259 -1.48 25.71 -13.20
CA GLY A 259 -2.65 25.04 -13.78
C GLY A 259 -2.39 24.49 -15.19
N ASP A 260 -1.13 24.16 -15.48
CA ASP A 260 -0.70 23.63 -16.77
C ASP A 260 -1.13 22.16 -16.93
N HIS A 261 -1.41 21.46 -15.81
CA HIS A 261 -1.86 20.07 -15.79
C HIS A 261 -0.95 19.13 -16.62
N ASP A 262 0.36 19.38 -16.58
CA ASP A 262 1.33 18.65 -17.38
C ASP A 262 1.53 17.23 -16.84
N ALA A 263 0.98 16.25 -17.56
CA ALA A 263 1.07 14.84 -17.19
C ALA A 263 2.50 14.30 -17.20
N ALA A 264 3.40 14.84 -18.04
CA ALA A 264 4.79 14.40 -18.08
C ALA A 264 5.56 14.90 -16.85
N LYS A 265 5.27 16.12 -16.39
CA LYS A 265 5.79 16.64 -15.12
C LYS A 265 5.22 15.87 -13.93
N ALA A 266 3.91 15.62 -13.91
CA ALA A 266 3.25 14.82 -12.86
C ALA A 266 3.84 13.40 -12.75
N ALA A 267 4.21 12.78 -13.87
CA ALA A 267 4.82 11.44 -13.88
C ALA A 267 6.19 11.38 -13.18
N LYS A 268 6.91 12.50 -13.04
CA LYS A 268 8.17 12.57 -12.26
C LYS A 268 7.93 12.42 -10.75
N GLY A 269 6.70 12.62 -10.30
CA GLY A 269 6.28 12.42 -8.91
C GLY A 269 5.90 10.98 -8.58
N VAL A 270 6.04 10.04 -9.52
CA VAL A 270 5.57 8.65 -9.36
C VAL A 270 6.62 7.65 -9.86
N ALA A 271 6.95 6.66 -9.03
CA ALA A 271 7.59 5.41 -9.44
C ALA A 271 6.53 4.32 -9.54
N ASP A 272 6.30 3.80 -10.75
CA ASP A 272 5.34 2.73 -11.00
C ASP A 272 6.09 1.53 -11.56
N SER A 273 5.96 0.36 -10.91
CA SER A 273 6.59 -0.87 -11.37
C SER A 273 5.99 -1.40 -12.68
N GLY A 274 4.82 -0.87 -13.09
CA GLY A 274 3.94 -1.51 -14.04
C GLY A 274 3.34 -2.81 -13.47
N GLU A 275 2.47 -3.43 -14.26
CA GLU A 275 1.92 -4.76 -13.97
C GLU A 275 2.98 -5.84 -14.18
N GLN A 276 3.25 -6.63 -13.14
CA GLN A 276 4.23 -7.71 -13.13
C GLN A 276 3.56 -9.03 -12.77
N GLU A 277 3.74 -10.07 -13.59
CA GLU A 277 3.32 -11.43 -13.24
C GLU A 277 4.23 -12.00 -12.15
N VAL A 278 3.64 -12.58 -11.11
CA VAL A 278 4.39 -13.27 -10.07
C VAL A 278 4.83 -14.64 -10.56
N GLY A 279 6.06 -15.03 -10.21
CA GLY A 279 6.59 -16.37 -10.43
C GLY A 279 5.67 -17.48 -9.90
N ALA A 280 5.58 -18.58 -10.65
CA ALA A 280 4.75 -19.73 -10.29
C ALA A 280 5.15 -20.33 -8.93
N GLY A 281 4.15 -20.58 -8.07
CA GLY A 281 4.35 -21.18 -6.74
C GLY A 281 4.74 -20.18 -5.65
N ASN A 282 4.95 -18.91 -5.98
CA ASN A 282 5.08 -17.85 -4.99
C ASN A 282 3.70 -17.49 -4.44
N GLU A 283 3.67 -17.17 -3.15
CA GLU A 283 2.43 -16.85 -2.45
C GLU A 283 2.45 -15.48 -1.77
N GLN A 284 3.60 -14.80 -1.79
CA GLN A 284 3.78 -13.47 -1.22
C GLN A 284 4.86 -12.69 -1.99
N VAL A 285 4.63 -11.39 -2.15
CA VAL A 285 5.60 -10.44 -2.71
C VAL A 285 6.17 -9.59 -1.60
N LEU A 286 7.50 -9.42 -1.61
CA LEU A 286 8.22 -8.56 -0.68
C LEU A 286 8.87 -7.40 -1.44
N ARG A 287 8.78 -6.21 -0.87
CA ARG A 287 9.42 -4.99 -1.40
C ARG A 287 10.07 -4.23 -0.25
N THR A 288 11.33 -3.83 -0.42
CA THR A 288 11.99 -2.87 0.47
C THR A 288 12.22 -1.57 -0.30
N TYR A 289 11.77 -0.46 0.24
CA TYR A 289 12.00 0.88 -0.29
C TYR A 289 12.94 1.62 0.65
N GLN A 290 14.05 2.13 0.13
CA GLN A 290 14.96 3.00 0.85
C GLN A 290 14.93 4.39 0.23
N PHE A 291 14.85 5.42 1.07
CA PHE A 291 14.67 6.81 0.66
C PHE A 291 15.92 7.61 1.02
N PHE A 292 16.42 8.40 0.08
CA PHE A 292 17.64 9.17 0.23
C PHE A 292 17.43 10.61 -0.22
N LYS A 293 18.13 11.55 0.41
CA LYS A 293 18.16 12.94 -0.05
C LYS A 293 18.78 13.03 -1.45
N PHE A 294 18.26 13.92 -2.27
CA PHE A 294 18.98 14.41 -3.44
C PHE A 294 20.09 15.39 -3.01
N THR A 295 21.29 15.25 -3.56
CA THR A 295 22.44 16.14 -3.28
C THR A 295 22.89 16.97 -4.47
N GLY A 296 22.20 16.83 -5.61
CA GLY A 296 22.47 17.65 -6.79
C GLY A 296 21.91 19.06 -6.67
N LYS A 297 21.86 19.75 -7.80
CA LYS A 297 21.33 21.11 -7.90
C LYS A 297 19.87 21.08 -8.34
N TYR A 298 19.12 22.09 -7.94
CA TYR A 298 17.81 22.38 -8.50
C TYR A 298 17.91 23.48 -9.54
N ASN A 299 17.05 23.42 -10.55
CA ASN A 299 16.86 24.50 -11.50
C ASN A 299 15.97 25.59 -10.90
N ASP A 300 16.56 26.45 -10.07
CA ASP A 300 15.85 27.57 -9.46
C ASP A 300 15.81 28.80 -10.39
N GLU A 301 16.63 28.81 -11.47
CA GLU A 301 16.77 29.95 -12.38
C GLU A 301 15.50 30.24 -13.19
N ASP A 302 14.73 29.20 -13.52
CA ASP A 302 13.42 29.31 -14.19
C ASP A 302 12.23 29.24 -13.23
N GLY A 303 12.48 29.15 -11.92
CA GLY A 303 11.45 29.01 -10.90
C GLY A 303 10.77 27.64 -10.88
N SER A 304 11.32 26.63 -11.56
CA SER A 304 10.77 25.26 -11.53
C SER A 304 11.13 24.51 -10.25
N HIS A 305 12.35 24.72 -9.72
CA HIS A 305 12.96 23.89 -8.68
C HIS A 305 13.11 22.42 -9.12
N GLU A 306 13.19 22.14 -10.43
CA GLU A 306 13.35 20.77 -10.93
C GLU A 306 14.75 20.23 -10.64
N ALA A 307 14.88 18.97 -10.23
CA ALA A 307 16.18 18.35 -9.97
C ALA A 307 17.04 18.30 -11.25
N TRP A 308 18.28 18.77 -11.15
CA TRP A 308 19.21 18.92 -12.27
C TRP A 308 20.52 18.14 -12.05
N CYS A 309 20.75 17.14 -12.88
CA CYS A 309 22.00 16.37 -12.95
C CYS A 309 22.81 16.69 -14.23
N SER A 310 23.29 17.94 -14.37
CA SER A 310 23.94 18.43 -15.61
C SER A 310 25.21 17.66 -15.98
N ASP A 311 25.93 17.13 -14.99
CA ASP A 311 27.23 16.51 -15.22
C ASP A 311 27.11 15.12 -15.88
N ILE A 312 25.91 14.52 -15.90
CA ILE A 312 25.65 13.14 -16.32
C ILE A 312 24.48 12.99 -17.32
N GLY A 313 23.87 14.10 -17.76
CA GLY A 313 22.80 14.11 -18.76
C GLY A 313 21.41 13.91 -18.16
N THR A 314 21.12 12.73 -17.61
CA THR A 314 19.90 12.50 -16.82
C THR A 314 20.27 11.90 -15.46
N CYS A 315 19.47 12.19 -14.44
CA CYS A 315 19.75 11.69 -13.10
C CYS A 315 19.70 10.16 -13.03
N GLU A 316 18.84 9.51 -13.81
CA GLU A 316 18.49 8.08 -13.68
C GLU A 316 19.30 7.15 -14.59
N ASP A 317 19.75 7.62 -15.77
CA ASP A 317 20.34 6.75 -16.82
C ASP A 317 21.64 6.06 -16.38
N ASP A 318 22.36 6.62 -15.41
CA ASP A 318 23.63 6.05 -14.96
C ASP A 318 23.57 5.35 -13.60
N VAL A 319 22.69 5.75 -12.68
CA VAL A 319 22.59 5.16 -11.31
C VAL A 319 22.14 3.69 -11.35
N ALA A 320 21.41 3.29 -12.40
CA ALA A 320 20.90 1.93 -12.59
C ALA A 320 21.84 0.99 -13.38
N SER A 321 22.89 1.50 -14.02
CA SER A 321 23.62 0.75 -15.06
C SER A 321 24.66 -0.25 -14.53
N GLY A 322 24.97 -0.24 -13.24
CA GLY A 322 25.96 -1.12 -12.61
C GLY A 322 27.40 -0.97 -13.16
N ASN A 323 27.65 0.04 -14.00
CA ASN A 323 28.96 0.35 -14.54
C ASN A 323 29.78 1.19 -13.54
N ALA A 324 31.05 1.46 -13.85
CA ALA A 324 31.92 2.26 -12.96
C ALA A 324 31.43 3.71 -12.77
N ASP A 325 30.65 4.23 -13.71
CA ASP A 325 30.02 5.56 -13.64
C ASP A 325 28.79 5.54 -12.71
N ALA A 326 28.08 4.42 -12.57
CA ALA A 326 26.94 4.26 -11.66
C ALA A 326 27.35 4.48 -10.20
N ALA A 327 28.48 3.92 -9.78
CA ALA A 327 29.02 4.12 -8.44
C ALA A 327 29.38 5.59 -8.19
N ARG A 328 30.02 6.23 -9.19
CA ARG A 328 30.35 7.67 -9.12
C ARG A 328 29.10 8.54 -9.04
N ASN A 329 28.05 8.19 -9.77
CA ASN A 329 26.84 9.02 -9.83
C ASN A 329 25.96 8.87 -8.58
N ILE A 330 25.98 7.69 -7.94
CA ILE A 330 25.47 7.51 -6.59
C ILE A 330 26.19 8.46 -5.62
N GLU A 331 27.52 8.49 -5.65
CA GLU A 331 28.30 9.38 -4.77
C GLU A 331 28.03 10.88 -5.00
N LEU A 332 27.67 11.29 -6.23
CA LEU A 332 27.40 12.69 -6.59
C LEU A 332 26.00 13.15 -6.21
N TYR A 333 24.98 12.33 -6.47
CA TYR A 333 23.58 12.77 -6.45
C TYR A 333 22.71 12.10 -5.38
N VAL A 334 23.19 11.01 -4.76
CA VAL A 334 22.48 10.30 -3.70
C VAL A 334 23.10 10.66 -2.34
N GLY A 335 22.28 11.29 -1.50
CA GLY A 335 22.66 11.72 -0.17
C GLY A 335 22.40 10.68 0.92
N LYS A 336 22.28 11.19 2.15
CA LYS A 336 21.96 10.37 3.32
C LYS A 336 20.60 9.70 3.16
N MET A 337 20.50 8.45 3.63
CA MET A 337 19.20 7.79 3.80
C MET A 337 18.40 8.55 4.86
N ILE A 338 17.13 8.81 4.55
CA ILE A 338 16.17 9.52 5.42
C ILE A 338 15.12 8.57 6.00
N GLY A 339 14.93 7.41 5.38
CA GLY A 339 14.09 6.36 5.91
C GLY A 339 14.03 5.13 5.02
N GLN A 340 13.27 4.15 5.46
CA GLN A 340 12.98 2.95 4.68
C GLN A 340 11.60 2.39 5.05
N GLN A 341 10.96 1.71 4.10
CA GLN A 341 9.69 1.01 4.27
C GLN A 341 9.78 -0.41 3.72
N MET A 342 9.18 -1.37 4.41
CA MET A 342 9.12 -2.75 3.94
C MET A 342 7.67 -3.19 3.77
N VAL A 343 7.34 -3.75 2.62
CA VAL A 343 5.99 -4.21 2.29
C VAL A 343 6.02 -5.71 2.05
N ALA A 344 5.08 -6.42 2.67
CA ALA A 344 4.79 -7.82 2.40
C ALA A 344 3.32 -7.96 2.01
N ALA A 345 3.06 -8.50 0.82
CA ALA A 345 1.72 -8.61 0.27
C ALA A 345 1.41 -10.04 -0.15
N ASP A 346 0.42 -10.65 0.50
CA ASP A 346 -0.02 -12.02 0.23
C ASP A 346 -0.83 -12.08 -1.07
N LEU A 347 -0.55 -13.08 -1.91
CA LEU A 347 -1.18 -13.23 -3.23
C LEU A 347 -2.52 -13.97 -3.18
N ASN A 348 -2.83 -14.62 -2.05
CA ASN A 348 -4.00 -15.50 -1.88
C ASN A 348 -5.14 -14.86 -1.07
N LEU A 349 -5.38 -13.54 -1.22
CA LEU A 349 -6.42 -12.80 -0.48
C LEU A 349 -7.88 -13.24 -0.79
N GLY A 350 -8.09 -14.23 -1.66
CA GLY A 350 -9.40 -14.79 -2.00
C GLY A 350 -9.70 -16.21 -1.49
N ALA A 351 -8.79 -16.89 -0.77
CA ALA A 351 -9.00 -18.29 -0.38
C ALA A 351 -9.73 -18.51 0.96
N ASN A 352 -9.89 -17.47 1.79
CA ASN A 352 -10.51 -17.59 3.11
C ASN A 352 -11.92 -16.96 3.13
N ALA A 353 -12.89 -17.63 2.51
CA ALA A 353 -14.29 -17.76 3.01
C ALA A 353 -15.22 -18.44 1.98
N VAL A 354 -14.95 -19.70 1.61
CA VAL A 354 -16.09 -20.62 1.44
C VAL A 354 -16.20 -21.37 2.76
N VAL A 355 -16.96 -20.80 3.70
CA VAL A 355 -17.52 -21.61 4.79
C VAL A 355 -18.25 -22.76 4.10
N PRO A 356 -17.88 -24.03 4.33
CA PRO A 356 -18.68 -25.14 3.84
C PRO A 356 -20.07 -24.92 4.41
N VAL A 357 -21.03 -24.61 3.53
CA VAL A 357 -22.42 -24.49 3.95
C VAL A 357 -22.72 -25.79 4.68
N PRO A 358 -23.13 -25.76 5.96
CA PRO A 358 -23.47 -26.98 6.67
C PRO A 358 -24.46 -27.76 5.81
N PRO A 359 -24.37 -29.10 5.72
CA PRO A 359 -25.28 -29.94 4.92
C PRO A 359 -26.79 -29.67 5.16
N ALA A 360 -27.12 -28.95 6.23
CA ALA A 360 -28.45 -28.42 6.53
C ALA A 360 -29.09 -27.58 5.40
N VAL A 361 -28.34 -26.85 4.56
CA VAL A 361 -28.96 -26.04 3.49
C VAL A 361 -29.48 -26.90 2.33
N TRP A 362 -28.91 -28.09 2.11
CA TRP A 362 -29.46 -29.07 1.16
C TRP A 362 -30.75 -29.74 1.67
N LEU A 363 -30.94 -29.81 3.00
CA LEU A 363 -32.15 -30.37 3.61
C LEU A 363 -33.35 -29.41 3.52
N PHE A 364 -33.14 -28.09 3.53
CA PHE A 364 -34.23 -27.12 3.33
C PHE A 364 -34.64 -26.96 1.86
N GLY A 365 -33.70 -27.10 0.91
CA GLY A 365 -34.02 -27.06 -0.52
C GLY A 365 -34.83 -28.26 -1.02
N SER A 366 -34.61 -29.44 -0.46
CA SER A 366 -35.36 -30.66 -0.81
C SER A 366 -36.77 -30.73 -0.18
N ALA A 367 -36.98 -30.08 0.97
CA ALA A 367 -38.30 -29.99 1.61
C ALA A 367 -39.29 -29.09 0.84
N LEU A 368 -38.81 -28.06 0.14
CA LEU A 368 -39.67 -27.14 -0.62
C LEU A 368 -40.05 -27.67 -2.01
N VAL A 369 -39.28 -28.59 -2.59
CA VAL A 369 -39.65 -29.28 -3.84
C VAL A 369 -40.65 -30.41 -3.59
N GLY A 370 -40.61 -31.06 -2.42
CA GLY A 370 -41.52 -32.16 -2.06
C GLY A 370 -42.98 -31.76 -1.81
N LEU A 371 -43.25 -30.50 -1.46
CA LEU A 371 -44.62 -30.02 -1.16
C LEU A 371 -45.37 -29.46 -2.39
N GLY A 372 -44.72 -29.35 -3.54
CA GLY A 372 -45.32 -28.82 -4.79
C GLY A 372 -45.99 -29.87 -5.70
N VAL A 373 -45.80 -31.18 -5.43
CA VAL A 373 -46.26 -32.26 -6.33
C VAL A 373 -47.55 -32.95 -5.85
N VAL A 374 -48.03 -32.68 -4.64
CA VAL A 374 -49.31 -33.23 -4.17
C VAL A 374 -50.41 -32.18 -4.27
N GLY A 375 -51.16 -32.16 -5.38
CA GLY A 375 -52.45 -31.46 -5.38
C GLY A 375 -53.00 -30.91 -6.69
N LYS A 376 -53.03 -31.68 -7.79
CA LYS A 376 -54.01 -31.45 -8.86
C LYS A 376 -54.72 -32.75 -9.23
N ARG A 377 -55.75 -33.09 -8.45
CA ARG A 377 -56.81 -34.01 -8.89
C ARG A 377 -57.62 -33.31 -9.99
N ARG A 378 -57.69 -33.91 -11.16
CA ARG A 378 -58.68 -33.57 -12.21
C ARG A 378 -59.79 -34.64 -12.20
N PRO A 379 -61.06 -34.25 -12.38
CA PRO A 379 -62.18 -35.18 -12.54
C PRO A 379 -62.39 -35.50 -14.03
N ALA A 380 -62.88 -36.70 -14.33
CA ALA A 380 -63.78 -36.96 -15.45
C ALA A 380 -64.53 -38.28 -15.21
N ALA A 381 -65.81 -38.26 -15.57
CA ALA A 381 -66.82 -39.26 -15.29
C ALA A 381 -66.90 -40.38 -16.35
N THR A 382 -67.45 -41.52 -15.91
CA THR A 382 -68.38 -42.49 -16.55
C THR A 382 -68.58 -42.43 -18.08
N THR A 383 -68.61 -43.51 -18.86
CA THR A 383 -69.44 -44.75 -18.86
C THR A 383 -68.73 -45.77 -19.81
N GLU A 384 -68.96 -47.10 -19.89
CA GLU A 384 -70.18 -47.91 -19.95
C GLU A 384 -69.85 -49.44 -19.98
N SER A 385 -70.85 -50.26 -19.61
CA SER A 385 -71.14 -51.66 -19.97
C SER A 385 -70.12 -52.80 -19.77
N SER A 386 -70.41 -53.67 -18.79
CA SER A 386 -71.04 -55.00 -19.00
C SER A 386 -71.49 -55.60 -17.67
#